data_AF-A0A0Q6FN21-F1
#
_entry.id   AF-A0A0Q6FN21-F1
#
_cell.length_a   1.000
_cell.length_b   1.000
_cell.length_c   1.000
_cell.angle_alpha   90.00
_cell.angle_beta   90.00
_cell.angle_gamma   90.00
#
_symmetry.space_group_name_H-M   'P 1'
#
loop_
_entity.id
_entity.type
_entity.pdbx_description
1 polymer ?
#
loop_
_entity_poly.entity_id
_entity_poly.type
_entity_poly.pdbx_seq_one_letter_code
_entity_poly.pdbx_strand_id
1 'polypeptide(L)'
;MTGINKSVNYISETGSPLIDGVLSGYAWGSTVSYAFPTSTSSYSYGDEKYYGFTAISAEQQNAALFTMEQSFGNAANDSFSVEGFTDLDFEKGGASTSTLRFAQSNLPDTAYAFYPGQDEWSGDTWFGTKYEYREPVAGNYAWFTTVHEIGHALGLKHGHETTGFGALPAEYDSLEFSIMTYRSHVGADIDGLTTEDFGNPQTFMMADIAALQEMYGADFTANSSNTVYKWTPQNGKTIIDGGVAISPGANRIFATIWDGDGTDTFDLTAYNTALKIDLRPGQASLFSEDQLAYLGGGPNDGFARGNIFNSLLYNGDTRSLIENVKGGSGNDQIIGNDVTNTLRGNSGNDTLRGVAGNDVLIGGAGADFLSGGSGSDTASYAEAGRGVYAHLYNSSVNTNEATGDTFSSIENLKGSRYADKLIGNTGANILSGDSGNDTLTGMSDADKLYGGAGADQLTGGSDADTFQFKALSDSTVALSGRDTIFDFGGSQGDKIDLSGIDANIGVSGNQAFNYIGTTAFSGKAAELRYVKGASETTIYGDVNGDKKIDFAIYLDDAVSLQKGYFIL
;
A
#
# COMPACT_ATOMS: atom_id res chain seq x y z
N MET A 1 -9.54 13.78 -49.35
CA MET A 1 -8.79 14.13 -48.13
C MET A 1 -9.68 13.79 -46.95
N THR A 2 -9.59 12.54 -46.50
CA THR A 2 -10.36 12.02 -45.36
C THR A 2 -9.42 11.94 -44.16
N GLY A 3 -9.03 13.10 -43.64
CA GLY A 3 -8.58 13.18 -42.25
C GLY A 3 -9.81 12.94 -41.41
N ILE A 4 -9.92 11.73 -40.85
CA ILE A 4 -11.00 11.37 -39.94
C ILE A 4 -10.91 12.33 -38.73
N ASN A 5 -12.02 12.68 -38.09
CA ASN A 5 -12.15 13.68 -37.01
C ASN A 5 -11.31 13.35 -35.75
N LYS A 6 -9.98 13.28 -35.86
CA LYS A 6 -9.04 13.01 -34.77
C LYS A 6 -8.84 14.29 -33.97
N SER A 7 -9.16 14.24 -32.67
CA SER A 7 -8.94 15.34 -31.74
C SER A 7 -7.58 15.18 -31.07
N VAL A 8 -6.81 16.26 -31.00
CA VAL A 8 -5.46 16.29 -30.43
C VAL A 8 -5.34 17.45 -29.45
N ASN A 9 -4.76 17.19 -28.30
CA ASN A 9 -4.40 18.17 -27.28
C ASN A 9 -2.90 18.47 -27.34
N TYR A 10 -2.53 19.69 -26.98
CA TYR A 10 -1.13 20.10 -26.85
C TYR A 10 -0.74 20.09 -25.38
N ILE A 11 0.38 19.44 -25.08
CA ILE A 11 0.92 19.29 -23.73
C ILE A 11 2.05 20.29 -23.53
N SER A 12 2.16 20.83 -22.32
CA SER A 12 3.25 21.72 -21.91
C SER A 12 4.17 20.99 -20.93
N GLU A 13 5.39 21.49 -20.74
CA GLU A 13 6.29 21.00 -19.69
C GLU A 13 5.61 21.04 -18.31
N THR A 14 5.79 19.97 -17.56
CA THR A 14 5.29 19.81 -16.19
C THR A 14 6.25 20.42 -15.17
N GLY A 15 7.52 20.58 -15.55
CA GLY A 15 8.60 20.97 -14.65
C GLY A 15 9.24 19.81 -13.91
N SER A 16 8.78 18.57 -14.16
CA SER A 16 9.39 17.33 -13.69
C SER A 16 10.20 16.71 -14.83
N PRO A 17 11.54 16.73 -14.79
CA PRO A 17 12.37 16.14 -15.85
C PRO A 17 12.12 14.65 -16.09
N LEU A 18 11.66 13.92 -15.07
CA LEU A 18 11.32 12.50 -15.17
C LEU A 18 10.07 12.28 -16.04
N ILE A 19 9.10 13.19 -15.97
CA ILE A 19 7.87 13.16 -16.77
C ILE A 19 8.14 13.77 -18.15
N ASP A 20 8.72 14.98 -18.15
CA ASP A 20 9.01 15.76 -19.36
C ASP A 20 9.95 15.00 -20.32
N GLY A 21 10.86 14.18 -19.78
CA GLY A 21 11.81 13.37 -20.54
C GLY A 21 11.17 12.34 -21.48
N VAL A 22 9.89 11.99 -21.32
CA VAL A 22 9.16 11.04 -22.17
C VAL A 22 7.95 11.67 -22.87
N LEU A 23 7.67 12.96 -22.70
CA LEU A 23 6.55 13.63 -23.36
C LEU A 23 6.91 14.10 -24.78
N SER A 24 6.06 13.77 -25.78
CA SER A 24 6.21 14.28 -27.16
C SER A 24 5.66 15.71 -27.36
N GLY A 25 4.78 16.17 -26.46
CA GLY A 25 4.03 17.42 -26.59
C GLY A 25 2.64 17.29 -27.21
N TYR A 26 2.23 16.08 -27.62
CA TYR A 26 0.94 15.80 -28.23
C TYR A 26 0.23 14.66 -27.50
N ALA A 27 -1.07 14.81 -27.31
CA ALA A 27 -1.95 13.79 -26.72
C ALA A 27 -3.25 13.68 -27.53
N TRP A 28 -3.94 12.56 -27.45
CA TRP A 28 -5.28 12.45 -28.02
C TRP A 28 -6.34 13.23 -27.19
N GLY A 29 -7.54 13.38 -27.76
CA GLY A 29 -8.73 13.74 -26.98
C GLY A 29 -9.22 12.58 -26.10
N SER A 30 -10.40 12.74 -25.49
CA SER A 30 -10.89 11.87 -24.40
C SER A 30 -11.24 10.43 -24.75
N THR A 31 -11.54 10.12 -26.02
CA THR A 31 -11.86 8.74 -26.44
C THR A 31 -11.06 8.36 -27.67
N VAL A 32 -10.30 7.27 -27.57
CA VAL A 32 -9.39 6.77 -28.59
C VAL A 32 -9.95 5.48 -29.19
N SER A 33 -10.41 5.57 -30.44
CA SER A 33 -10.85 4.38 -31.15
C SER A 33 -9.67 3.57 -31.69
N TYR A 34 -9.72 2.24 -31.62
CA TYR A 34 -8.70 1.36 -32.20
C TYR A 34 -9.28 0.37 -33.21
N ALA A 35 -8.43 -0.21 -34.07
CA ALA A 35 -8.80 -1.33 -34.92
C ALA A 35 -7.59 -2.21 -35.28
N PHE A 36 -7.89 -3.44 -35.71
CA PHE A 36 -6.91 -4.39 -36.25
C PHE A 36 -7.24 -4.67 -37.73
N PRO A 37 -6.80 -3.81 -38.67
CA PRO A 37 -7.11 -3.99 -40.07
C PRO A 37 -6.61 -5.31 -40.65
N THR A 38 -7.44 -5.92 -41.51
CA THR A 38 -7.13 -7.17 -42.22
C THR A 38 -6.92 -6.97 -43.72
N SER A 39 -7.01 -5.73 -44.20
CA SER A 39 -6.89 -5.36 -45.62
C SER A 39 -6.10 -4.07 -45.78
N THR A 40 -5.29 -4.01 -46.84
CA THR A 40 -4.53 -2.81 -47.23
C THR A 40 -5.44 -1.62 -47.56
N SER A 41 -6.70 -1.88 -47.96
CA SER A 41 -7.70 -0.83 -48.24
C SER A 41 -8.07 0.01 -47.02
N SER A 42 -7.69 -0.44 -45.83
CA SER A 42 -7.85 0.30 -44.57
C SER A 42 -6.91 1.48 -44.42
N TYR A 43 -5.83 1.51 -45.21
CA TYR A 43 -4.81 2.55 -45.21
C TYR A 43 -4.81 3.28 -46.54
N SER A 44 -5.13 4.57 -46.56
CA SER A 44 -5.14 5.37 -47.79
C SER A 44 -3.79 6.03 -48.09
N TYR A 45 -2.92 6.14 -47.08
CA TYR A 45 -1.53 6.63 -47.18
C TYR A 45 -0.51 5.48 -47.17
N GLY A 46 0.78 5.83 -47.23
CA GLY A 46 1.89 4.95 -46.84
C GLY A 46 2.26 3.90 -47.89
N ASP A 47 3.54 3.54 -47.88
CA ASP A 47 4.09 2.48 -48.71
C ASP A 47 4.03 1.11 -48.01
N GLU A 48 3.99 1.09 -46.68
CA GLU A 48 3.94 -0.07 -45.77
C GLU A 48 2.97 -1.14 -46.27
N LYS A 49 1.76 -0.73 -46.64
CA LYS A 49 0.69 -1.61 -47.12
C LYS A 49 1.02 -2.36 -48.41
N TYR A 50 2.00 -1.91 -49.19
CA TYR A 50 2.44 -2.55 -50.43
C TYR A 50 3.59 -3.54 -50.24
N TYR A 51 4.20 -3.60 -49.05
CA TYR A 51 5.33 -4.47 -48.74
C TYR A 51 4.92 -5.58 -47.79
N GLY A 52 4.28 -6.64 -48.31
CA GLY A 52 3.98 -7.83 -47.51
C GLY A 52 3.03 -7.58 -46.34
N PHE A 53 2.05 -6.69 -46.52
CA PHE A 53 1.02 -6.40 -45.52
C PHE A 53 0.38 -7.68 -44.96
N THR A 54 0.29 -7.75 -43.64
CA THR A 54 -0.49 -8.75 -42.91
C THR A 54 -1.17 -8.13 -41.70
N ALA A 55 -2.28 -8.73 -41.28
CA ALA A 55 -2.87 -8.43 -39.99
C ALA A 55 -1.93 -8.92 -38.86
N ILE A 56 -1.91 -8.17 -37.77
CA ILE A 56 -1.21 -8.60 -36.54
C ILE A 56 -1.83 -9.91 -36.00
N SER A 57 -1.03 -10.72 -35.32
CA SER A 57 -1.47 -12.00 -34.75
C SER A 57 -2.52 -11.83 -33.65
N ALA A 58 -3.15 -12.93 -33.23
CA ALA A 58 -4.09 -12.89 -32.11
C ALA A 58 -3.37 -12.51 -30.81
N GLU A 59 -2.14 -12.97 -30.64
CA GLU A 59 -1.28 -12.69 -29.50
C GLU A 59 -0.90 -11.20 -29.45
N GLN A 60 -0.57 -10.59 -30.60
CA GLN A 60 -0.37 -9.14 -30.70
C GLN A 60 -1.62 -8.34 -30.37
N GLN A 61 -2.80 -8.79 -30.83
CA GLN A 61 -4.07 -8.15 -30.47
C GLN A 61 -4.31 -8.24 -28.96
N ASN A 62 -4.07 -9.39 -28.35
CA ASN A 62 -4.23 -9.58 -26.90
C ASN A 62 -3.25 -8.72 -26.10
N ALA A 63 -1.99 -8.60 -26.51
CA ALA A 63 -1.02 -7.73 -25.87
C ALA A 63 -1.44 -6.25 -25.98
N ALA A 64 -1.88 -5.81 -27.17
CA ALA A 64 -2.36 -4.44 -27.36
C ALA A 64 -3.61 -4.14 -26.52
N LEU A 65 -4.57 -5.08 -26.46
CA LEU A 65 -5.78 -4.93 -25.65
C LEU A 65 -5.46 -4.93 -24.15
N PHE A 66 -4.56 -5.81 -23.68
CA PHE A 66 -4.09 -5.78 -22.29
C PHE A 66 -3.48 -4.42 -21.93
N THR A 67 -2.68 -3.84 -22.83
CA THR A 67 -2.05 -2.54 -22.60
C THR A 67 -3.05 -1.39 -22.60
N MET A 68 -4.07 -1.43 -23.46
CA MET A 68 -5.00 -0.31 -23.63
C MET A 68 -6.23 -0.41 -22.73
N GLU A 69 -6.94 -1.55 -22.75
CA GLU A 69 -8.29 -1.68 -22.21
C GLU A 69 -8.31 -2.35 -20.83
N GLN A 70 -9.05 -1.74 -19.90
CA GLN A 70 -9.48 -2.33 -18.65
C GLN A 70 -10.47 -3.48 -18.90
N SER A 71 -11.36 -3.33 -19.89
CA SER A 71 -12.40 -4.32 -20.17
C SER A 71 -11.88 -5.64 -20.76
N PHE A 72 -10.61 -5.68 -21.18
CA PHE A 72 -9.98 -6.87 -21.71
C PHE A 72 -9.39 -7.74 -20.60
N GLY A 73 -9.70 -9.04 -20.61
CA GLY A 73 -9.18 -9.98 -19.61
C GLY A 73 -10.09 -10.09 -18.39
N ASN A 74 -9.54 -9.81 -17.21
CA ASN A 74 -10.24 -9.89 -15.93
C ASN A 74 -9.86 -8.71 -15.03
N ALA A 75 -10.69 -8.41 -14.02
CA ALA A 75 -10.50 -7.25 -13.15
C ALA A 75 -9.09 -7.13 -12.52
N ALA A 76 -8.38 -8.25 -12.34
CA ALA A 76 -7.04 -8.22 -11.77
C ALA A 76 -6.00 -7.59 -12.71
N ASN A 77 -6.24 -7.45 -14.01
CA ASN A 77 -5.29 -6.79 -14.92
C ASN A 77 -5.59 -5.31 -15.17
N ASP A 78 -6.66 -4.79 -14.57
CA ASP A 78 -7.19 -3.44 -14.83
C ASP A 78 -6.12 -2.37 -14.60
N SER A 79 -5.46 -2.39 -13.45
CA SER A 79 -4.43 -1.41 -13.04
C SER A 79 -3.14 -1.42 -13.85
N PHE A 80 -3.00 -2.30 -14.84
CA PHE A 80 -1.85 -2.35 -15.75
C PHE A 80 -2.17 -1.82 -17.16
N SER A 81 -3.44 -1.54 -17.47
CA SER A 81 -3.87 -0.96 -18.74
C SER A 81 -3.92 0.57 -18.65
N VAL A 82 -3.80 1.25 -19.80
CA VAL A 82 -3.91 2.71 -19.85
C VAL A 82 -5.27 3.19 -19.33
N GLU A 83 -6.37 2.51 -19.64
CA GLU A 83 -7.69 2.81 -19.02
C GLU A 83 -7.67 2.69 -17.49
N GLY A 84 -6.94 1.74 -16.94
CA GLY A 84 -6.94 1.52 -15.49
C GLY A 84 -5.97 2.40 -14.70
N PHE A 85 -5.11 3.19 -15.35
CA PHE A 85 -4.29 4.18 -14.64
C PHE A 85 -4.46 5.61 -15.17
N THR A 86 -5.33 5.84 -16.16
CA THR A 86 -5.67 7.17 -16.70
C THR A 86 -7.15 7.32 -17.00
N ASP A 87 -7.65 8.56 -17.12
CA ASP A 87 -9.04 8.81 -17.56
C ASP A 87 -9.25 8.68 -19.09
N LEU A 88 -8.34 8.01 -19.81
CA LEU A 88 -8.45 7.81 -21.26
C LEU A 88 -9.32 6.60 -21.58
N ASP A 89 -10.39 6.80 -22.34
CA ASP A 89 -11.25 5.71 -22.82
C ASP A 89 -10.79 5.15 -24.17
N PHE A 90 -10.85 3.83 -24.34
CA PHE A 90 -10.65 3.14 -25.61
C PHE A 90 -11.94 2.48 -26.10
N GLU A 91 -12.13 2.49 -27.42
CA GLU A 91 -13.25 1.78 -28.03
C GLU A 91 -12.88 1.12 -29.34
N LYS A 92 -13.48 -0.04 -29.60
CA LYS A 92 -13.30 -0.70 -30.89
C LYS A 92 -14.02 0.09 -31.99
N GLY A 93 -13.24 0.62 -32.93
CA GLY A 93 -13.71 1.38 -34.08
C GLY A 93 -13.67 0.61 -35.40
N GLY A 94 -13.82 1.36 -36.50
CA GLY A 94 -13.79 0.85 -37.86
C GLY A 94 -12.37 0.76 -38.43
N ALA A 95 -12.07 -0.29 -39.19
CA ALA A 95 -10.72 -0.55 -39.72
C ALA A 95 -10.11 0.59 -40.57
N SER A 96 -10.92 1.48 -41.14
CA SER A 96 -10.45 2.63 -41.94
C SER A 96 -10.56 3.98 -41.22
N THR A 97 -11.13 4.01 -40.02
CA THR A 97 -11.52 5.25 -39.34
C THR A 97 -10.98 5.37 -37.92
N SER A 98 -10.52 4.27 -37.31
CA SER A 98 -9.99 4.30 -35.96
C SER A 98 -8.76 5.19 -35.82
N THR A 99 -8.60 5.76 -34.62
CA THR A 99 -7.44 6.57 -34.23
C THR A 99 -6.17 5.73 -34.24
N LEU A 100 -6.20 4.57 -33.58
CA LEU A 100 -5.10 3.62 -33.54
C LEU A 100 -5.38 2.44 -34.48
N ARG A 101 -4.39 2.08 -35.31
CA ARG A 101 -4.49 0.91 -36.19
C ARG A 101 -3.18 0.16 -36.23
N PHE A 102 -3.27 -1.16 -36.08
CA PHE A 102 -2.10 -2.03 -35.98
C PHE A 102 -2.00 -2.96 -37.18
N ALA A 103 -0.84 -2.99 -37.83
CA ALA A 103 -0.57 -3.90 -38.93
C ALA A 103 0.91 -4.34 -38.96
N GLN A 104 1.20 -5.38 -39.72
CA GLN A 104 2.57 -5.83 -39.98
C GLN A 104 2.91 -5.65 -41.46
N SER A 105 4.15 -5.23 -41.75
CA SER A 105 4.69 -5.15 -43.11
C SER A 105 6.20 -5.44 -43.15
N ASN A 106 6.73 -5.70 -44.33
CA ASN A 106 8.15 -5.92 -44.59
C ASN A 106 8.93 -4.60 -44.80
N LEU A 107 8.27 -3.43 -44.70
CA LEU A 107 8.94 -2.14 -44.91
C LEU A 107 9.80 -1.71 -43.70
N PRO A 108 9.28 -1.70 -42.45
CA PRO A 108 10.14 -1.45 -41.29
C PRO A 108 11.05 -2.64 -40.97
N ASP A 109 12.28 -2.31 -40.58
CA ASP A 109 13.24 -3.27 -40.03
C ASP A 109 12.84 -3.70 -38.60
N THR A 110 12.22 -2.82 -37.81
CA THR A 110 11.78 -3.07 -36.42
C THR A 110 10.27 -2.85 -36.31
N ALA A 111 9.77 -2.13 -35.32
CA ALA A 111 8.45 -1.53 -35.34
C ALA A 111 8.57 0.00 -35.26
N TYR A 112 7.47 0.70 -35.53
CA TYR A 112 7.29 2.11 -35.19
C TYR A 112 5.79 2.44 -35.09
N ALA A 113 5.47 3.51 -34.39
CA ALA A 113 4.16 4.15 -34.42
C ALA A 113 4.24 5.64 -34.74
N PHE A 114 3.16 6.16 -35.31
CA PHE A 114 3.02 7.60 -35.51
C PHE A 114 2.40 8.25 -34.26
N TYR A 115 2.98 9.38 -33.84
CA TYR A 115 2.46 10.21 -32.74
C TYR A 115 1.01 10.69 -32.96
N PRO A 116 0.35 11.15 -31.88
CA PRO A 116 -0.92 11.87 -31.98
C PRO A 116 -0.84 13.04 -32.96
N GLY A 117 -1.88 13.17 -33.78
CA GLY A 117 -1.91 14.13 -34.89
C GLY A 117 -3.21 14.08 -35.67
N GLN A 118 -3.40 15.05 -36.56
CA GLN A 118 -4.63 15.19 -37.35
C GLN A 118 -4.54 14.50 -38.72
N ASP A 119 -3.38 13.94 -39.04
CA ASP A 119 -3.16 13.25 -40.29
C ASP A 119 -3.75 11.84 -40.27
N GLU A 120 -3.96 11.28 -41.45
CA GLU A 120 -4.55 9.95 -41.56
C GLU A 120 -3.70 8.88 -40.87
N TRP A 121 -2.38 9.01 -40.92
CA TRP A 121 -1.41 8.06 -40.36
C TRP A 121 -1.20 8.17 -38.86
N SER A 122 -1.59 9.29 -38.23
CA SER A 122 -1.35 9.52 -36.81
C SER A 122 -1.99 8.42 -35.95
N GLY A 123 -1.24 7.80 -35.04
CA GLY A 123 -1.69 6.67 -34.23
C GLY A 123 -1.56 5.29 -34.87
N ASP A 124 -1.17 5.20 -36.14
CA ASP A 124 -0.94 3.89 -36.76
C ASP A 124 0.39 3.29 -36.30
N THR A 125 0.37 2.00 -36.01
CA THR A 125 1.51 1.21 -35.56
C THR A 125 1.81 0.11 -36.57
N TRP A 126 3.07 0.05 -37.00
CA TRP A 126 3.56 -0.92 -37.97
C TRP A 126 4.64 -1.79 -37.35
N PHE A 127 4.39 -3.10 -37.33
CA PHE A 127 5.39 -4.10 -36.95
C PHE A 127 6.13 -4.58 -38.21
N GLY A 128 7.45 -4.71 -38.12
CA GLY A 128 8.30 -5.30 -39.13
C GLY A 128 8.26 -6.82 -39.10
N THR A 129 9.01 -7.45 -40.00
CA THR A 129 9.11 -8.91 -40.11
C THR A 129 10.54 -9.44 -39.95
N LYS A 130 11.52 -8.55 -39.69
CA LYS A 130 12.91 -8.94 -39.44
C LYS A 130 13.08 -9.66 -38.10
N TYR A 131 12.27 -9.30 -37.11
CA TYR A 131 12.23 -9.91 -35.78
C TYR A 131 10.87 -10.59 -35.56
N GLU A 132 10.83 -11.52 -34.61
CA GLU A 132 9.60 -12.22 -34.27
C GLU A 132 8.75 -11.38 -33.31
N TYR A 133 7.72 -10.73 -33.85
CA TYR A 133 6.77 -9.91 -33.09
C TYR A 133 5.40 -10.58 -32.92
N ARG A 134 5.15 -11.74 -33.53
CA ARG A 134 3.81 -12.35 -33.58
C ARG A 134 3.49 -13.17 -32.34
N GLU A 135 4.45 -13.41 -31.45
CA GLU A 135 4.29 -14.19 -30.22
C GLU A 135 4.66 -13.38 -28.95
N PRO A 136 3.99 -12.24 -28.69
CA PRO A 136 4.22 -11.49 -27.45
C PRO A 136 3.77 -12.29 -26.23
N VAL A 137 4.65 -12.35 -25.24
CA VAL A 137 4.42 -12.92 -23.91
C VAL A 137 5.08 -11.98 -22.90
N ALA A 138 4.38 -11.64 -21.82
CA ALA A 138 4.88 -10.68 -20.83
C ALA A 138 6.35 -10.94 -20.43
N GLY A 139 7.17 -9.90 -20.64
CA GLY A 139 8.62 -9.90 -20.41
C GLY A 139 9.49 -10.15 -21.65
N ASN A 140 8.93 -10.71 -22.74
CA ASN A 140 9.69 -10.89 -23.98
C ASN A 140 9.75 -9.63 -24.83
N TYR A 141 10.67 -9.62 -25.79
CA TYR A 141 10.88 -8.45 -26.65
C TYR A 141 9.66 -8.10 -27.51
N ALA A 142 8.90 -9.10 -27.98
CA ALA A 142 7.68 -8.88 -28.75
C ALA A 142 6.57 -8.18 -27.94
N TRP A 143 6.41 -8.59 -26.68
CA TRP A 143 5.54 -7.91 -25.72
C TRP A 143 6.01 -6.48 -25.50
N PHE A 144 7.27 -6.31 -25.10
CA PHE A 144 7.88 -5.01 -24.86
C PHE A 144 7.67 -4.05 -26.03
N THR A 145 7.98 -4.47 -27.26
CA THR A 145 7.79 -3.63 -28.46
C THR A 145 6.32 -3.28 -28.66
N THR A 146 5.38 -4.20 -28.40
CA THR A 146 3.95 -3.89 -28.52
C THR A 146 3.54 -2.76 -27.56
N VAL A 147 3.95 -2.83 -26.29
CA VAL A 147 3.66 -1.80 -25.29
C VAL A 147 4.37 -0.48 -25.63
N HIS A 148 5.64 -0.55 -26.04
CA HIS A 148 6.45 0.60 -26.45
C HIS A 148 5.82 1.39 -27.60
N GLU A 149 5.43 0.70 -28.68
CA GLU A 149 4.81 1.38 -29.83
C GLU A 149 3.44 1.96 -29.52
N ILE A 150 2.69 1.36 -28.59
CA ILE A 150 1.46 1.97 -28.06
C ILE A 150 1.81 3.27 -27.31
N GLY A 151 2.89 3.29 -26.53
CA GLY A 151 3.40 4.51 -25.90
C GLY A 151 3.61 5.64 -26.90
N HIS A 152 4.28 5.37 -28.02
CA HIS A 152 4.42 6.33 -29.12
C HIS A 152 3.08 6.76 -29.72
N ALA A 153 2.21 5.79 -30.01
CA ALA A 153 0.89 6.06 -30.58
C ALA A 153 0.02 6.91 -29.64
N LEU A 154 0.27 6.88 -28.33
CA LEU A 154 -0.38 7.69 -27.29
C LEU A 154 0.35 9.00 -26.97
N GLY A 155 1.52 9.26 -27.55
CA GLY A 155 2.21 10.54 -27.39
C GLY A 155 3.44 10.54 -26.48
N LEU A 156 3.95 9.37 -26.08
CA LEU A 156 5.25 9.27 -25.41
C LEU A 156 6.39 9.25 -26.44
N LYS A 157 7.42 10.09 -26.27
CA LYS A 157 8.64 10.04 -27.09
C LYS A 157 9.69 9.14 -26.45
N HIS A 158 10.79 8.91 -27.16
CA HIS A 158 11.89 8.18 -26.54
C HIS A 158 12.51 8.93 -25.36
N GLY A 159 12.82 8.21 -24.28
CA GLY A 159 13.38 8.78 -23.05
C GLY A 159 14.78 9.37 -23.24
N HIS A 160 15.59 8.83 -24.15
CA HIS A 160 16.96 9.29 -24.41
C HIS A 160 17.05 10.45 -25.41
N GLU A 161 15.94 10.81 -26.06
CA GLU A 161 15.91 11.90 -27.05
C GLU A 161 15.87 13.27 -26.38
N THR A 162 16.74 14.18 -26.82
CA THR A 162 16.85 15.54 -26.26
C THR A 162 15.93 16.57 -26.93
N THR A 163 15.26 16.20 -28.02
CA THR A 163 14.34 17.09 -28.74
C THR A 163 13.01 17.22 -28.01
N GLY A 164 12.42 18.42 -28.02
CA GLY A 164 11.20 18.72 -27.26
C GLY A 164 11.55 19.14 -25.83
N PHE A 165 10.96 18.46 -24.84
CA PHE A 165 11.06 18.78 -23.41
C PHE A 165 12.30 18.17 -22.71
N GLY A 166 13.35 17.86 -23.47
CA GLY A 166 14.59 17.26 -22.96
C GLY A 166 14.51 15.74 -22.82
N ALA A 167 15.63 15.11 -22.44
CA ALA A 167 15.73 13.67 -22.20
C ALA A 167 15.46 13.36 -20.72
N LEU A 168 15.18 12.10 -20.41
CA LEU A 168 15.21 11.58 -19.05
C LEU A 168 16.55 11.92 -18.37
N PRO A 169 16.56 12.25 -17.06
CA PRO A 169 17.80 12.38 -16.32
C PRO A 169 18.62 11.09 -16.41
N ALA A 170 19.94 11.21 -16.45
CA ALA A 170 20.82 10.07 -16.73
C ALA A 170 20.67 8.92 -15.72
N GLU A 171 20.37 9.23 -14.47
CA GLU A 171 20.11 8.26 -13.39
C GLU A 171 18.77 7.52 -13.53
N TYR A 172 17.87 8.03 -14.38
CA TYR A 172 16.55 7.46 -14.66
C TYR A 172 16.39 7.01 -16.13
N ASP A 173 17.39 7.21 -16.99
CA ASP A 173 17.37 6.77 -18.38
C ASP A 173 17.69 5.27 -18.50
N SER A 174 16.72 4.43 -18.12
CA SER A 174 16.74 2.98 -18.32
C SER A 174 15.35 2.35 -18.29
N LEU A 175 15.26 1.08 -18.69
CA LEU A 175 14.03 0.28 -18.62
C LEU A 175 13.44 0.15 -17.21
N GLU A 176 14.19 0.45 -16.15
CA GLU A 176 13.67 0.45 -14.79
C GLU A 176 12.68 1.60 -14.52
N PHE A 177 12.66 2.62 -15.37
CA PHE A 177 11.87 3.84 -15.18
C PHE A 177 10.97 4.18 -16.35
N SER A 178 11.38 3.84 -17.57
CA SER A 178 10.61 4.07 -18.78
C SER A 178 10.87 2.96 -19.80
N ILE A 179 9.81 2.38 -20.36
CA ILE A 179 9.93 1.49 -21.51
C ILE A 179 10.29 2.23 -22.80
N MET A 180 10.21 3.57 -22.78
CA MET A 180 10.43 4.41 -23.96
C MET A 180 11.91 4.70 -24.23
N THR A 181 12.83 4.19 -23.42
CA THR A 181 14.27 4.33 -23.71
C THR A 181 14.85 3.08 -24.37
N TYR A 182 15.95 3.28 -25.12
CA TYR A 182 16.76 2.20 -25.71
C TYR A 182 17.91 1.78 -24.81
N ARG A 183 18.02 2.35 -23.61
CA ARG A 183 18.98 1.93 -22.60
C ARG A 183 18.38 0.84 -21.72
N SER A 184 18.92 -0.37 -21.82
CA SER A 184 18.51 -1.50 -20.97
C SER A 184 18.73 -1.21 -19.48
N HIS A 185 19.83 -0.53 -19.14
CA HIS A 185 20.23 -0.14 -17.78
C HIS A 185 20.84 1.27 -17.80
N VAL A 186 20.98 1.89 -16.63
CA VAL A 186 21.60 3.21 -16.50
C VAL A 186 23.03 3.18 -17.06
N GLY A 187 23.27 3.99 -18.10
CA GLY A 187 24.56 4.09 -18.79
C GLY A 187 24.78 3.07 -19.93
N ALA A 188 23.80 2.22 -20.27
CA ALA A 188 23.85 1.35 -21.45
C ALA A 188 23.95 2.15 -22.75
N ASP A 189 24.35 1.56 -23.88
CA ASP A 189 24.26 2.21 -25.20
C ASP A 189 22.79 2.29 -25.70
N ILE A 190 22.54 3.08 -26.75
CA ILE A 190 21.25 3.21 -27.44
C ILE A 190 21.15 2.34 -28.70
N ASP A 191 22.22 1.61 -29.06
CA ASP A 191 22.28 0.78 -30.27
C ASP A 191 21.38 -0.47 -30.21
N GLY A 192 20.73 -0.73 -29.07
CA GLY A 192 19.75 -1.80 -28.88
C GLY A 192 19.72 -2.34 -27.45
N LEU A 193 18.59 -2.94 -27.08
CA LEU A 193 18.41 -3.54 -25.76
C LEU A 193 19.26 -4.81 -25.59
N THR A 194 19.86 -4.96 -24.41
CA THR A 194 20.72 -6.09 -24.03
C THR A 194 20.09 -7.01 -22.99
N THR A 195 18.76 -6.95 -22.84
CA THR A 195 18.01 -7.75 -21.87
C THR A 195 18.05 -9.24 -22.22
N GLU A 196 17.90 -10.11 -21.22
CA GLU A 196 17.61 -11.53 -21.47
C GLU A 196 16.21 -11.72 -22.10
N ASP A 197 15.94 -12.89 -22.68
CA ASP A 197 14.73 -13.17 -23.46
C ASP A 197 13.40 -12.81 -22.78
N PHE A 198 13.32 -12.86 -21.45
CA PHE A 198 12.15 -12.48 -20.64
C PHE A 198 12.46 -11.39 -19.60
N GLY A 199 13.54 -10.63 -19.81
CA GLY A 199 14.03 -9.59 -18.91
C GLY A 199 13.54 -8.18 -19.22
N ASN A 200 12.54 -8.03 -20.10
CA ASN A 200 11.96 -6.71 -20.40
C ASN A 200 10.81 -6.38 -19.43
N PRO A 201 10.48 -5.10 -19.24
CA PRO A 201 9.30 -4.68 -18.51
C PRO A 201 8.00 -5.33 -19.03
N GLN A 202 7.12 -5.65 -18.10
CA GLN A 202 5.83 -6.29 -18.35
C GLN A 202 4.70 -5.26 -18.47
N THR A 203 4.95 -4.02 -18.06
CA THR A 203 3.99 -2.91 -18.02
C THR A 203 4.67 -1.63 -18.49
N PHE A 204 3.90 -0.55 -18.65
CA PHE A 204 4.48 0.79 -18.56
C PHE A 204 5.18 0.98 -17.22
N MET A 205 6.29 1.71 -17.22
CA MET A 205 7.08 1.98 -16.01
C MET A 205 6.74 3.35 -15.43
N MET A 206 7.30 3.70 -14.27
CA MET A 206 6.81 4.83 -13.48
C MET A 206 6.81 6.19 -14.21
N ALA A 207 7.80 6.47 -15.06
CA ALA A 207 7.85 7.71 -15.84
C ALA A 207 6.80 7.71 -16.96
N ASP A 208 6.54 6.54 -17.56
CA ASP A 208 5.55 6.38 -18.61
C ASP A 208 4.13 6.57 -18.05
N ILE A 209 3.83 5.92 -16.91
CA ILE A 209 2.55 6.05 -16.21
C ILE A 209 2.31 7.51 -15.83
N ALA A 210 3.29 8.16 -15.19
CA ALA A 210 3.16 9.57 -14.80
C ALA A 210 2.94 10.49 -16.02
N ALA A 211 3.66 10.27 -17.13
CA ALA A 211 3.47 11.05 -18.35
C ALA A 211 2.11 10.82 -19.01
N LEU A 212 1.63 9.57 -19.05
CA LEU A 212 0.28 9.26 -19.53
C LEU A 212 -0.79 9.91 -18.64
N GLN A 213 -0.62 9.91 -17.32
CA GLN A 213 -1.51 10.58 -16.38
C GLN A 213 -1.52 12.11 -16.55
N GLU A 214 -0.39 12.72 -16.90
CA GLU A 214 -0.37 14.15 -17.22
C GLU A 214 -1.04 14.50 -18.54
N MET A 215 -1.03 13.56 -19.49
CA MET A 215 -1.74 13.74 -20.77
C MET A 215 -3.24 13.53 -20.64
N TYR A 216 -3.66 12.60 -19.79
CA TYR A 216 -5.00 12.03 -19.82
C TYR A 216 -5.77 12.10 -18.49
N GLY A 217 -5.16 12.56 -17.40
CA GLY A 217 -5.72 12.43 -16.05
C GLY A 217 -5.38 11.06 -15.44
N ALA A 218 -5.37 10.95 -14.11
CA ALA A 218 -5.15 9.69 -13.40
C ALA A 218 -6.49 9.08 -12.97
N ASP A 219 -6.70 7.80 -13.29
CA ASP A 219 -7.89 7.07 -12.86
C ASP A 219 -7.70 6.54 -11.43
N PHE A 220 -8.52 7.02 -10.50
CA PHE A 220 -8.56 6.56 -9.12
C PHE A 220 -9.71 5.56 -8.87
N THR A 221 -10.30 4.97 -9.92
CA THR A 221 -11.40 4.01 -9.79
C THR A 221 -10.94 2.57 -9.98
N ALA A 222 -9.93 2.30 -10.80
CA ALA A 222 -9.29 0.99 -10.88
C ALA A 222 -8.74 0.55 -9.52
N ASN A 223 -9.08 -0.68 -9.10
CA ASN A 223 -8.67 -1.25 -7.81
C ASN A 223 -8.99 -0.38 -6.56
N SER A 224 -9.92 0.57 -6.64
CA SER A 224 -10.25 1.56 -5.59
C SER A 224 -10.85 1.04 -4.26
N SER A 225 -10.78 -0.26 -4.03
CA SER A 225 -11.16 -0.91 -2.77
C SER A 225 -9.93 -1.57 -2.16
N ASN A 226 -10.00 -2.05 -0.92
CA ASN A 226 -8.87 -2.76 -0.31
C ASN A 226 -8.42 -3.97 -1.16
N THR A 227 -7.29 -3.81 -1.83
CA THR A 227 -6.76 -4.73 -2.83
C THR A 227 -5.60 -5.53 -2.26
N VAL A 228 -5.54 -6.84 -2.58
CA VAL A 228 -4.44 -7.72 -2.16
C VAL A 228 -3.60 -8.14 -3.36
N TYR A 229 -2.35 -7.67 -3.37
CA TYR A 229 -1.33 -8.01 -4.34
C TYR A 229 -0.47 -9.17 -3.86
N LYS A 230 -0.28 -10.17 -4.72
CA LYS A 230 0.51 -11.38 -4.46
C LYS A 230 1.39 -11.71 -5.65
N TRP A 231 2.51 -12.38 -5.36
CA TRP A 231 3.38 -12.95 -6.38
C TRP A 231 3.72 -14.39 -6.06
N THR A 232 3.89 -15.19 -7.11
CA THR A 232 4.26 -16.60 -6.96
C THR A 232 5.78 -16.77 -7.08
N PRO A 233 6.48 -17.27 -6.05
CA PRO A 233 7.94 -17.40 -6.10
C PRO A 233 8.45 -18.32 -7.24
N GLN A 234 7.64 -19.29 -7.66
CA GLN A 234 8.07 -20.33 -8.61
C GLN A 234 7.96 -19.91 -10.07
N ASN A 235 7.13 -18.93 -10.41
CA ASN A 235 6.90 -18.55 -11.81
C ASN A 235 6.60 -17.06 -12.04
N GLY A 236 6.65 -16.21 -11.00
CA GLY A 236 6.60 -14.76 -11.18
C GLY A 236 5.23 -14.21 -11.54
N LYS A 237 4.15 -15.03 -11.50
CA LYS A 237 2.80 -14.50 -11.72
C LYS A 237 2.45 -13.45 -10.70
N THR A 238 1.93 -12.32 -11.20
CA THR A 238 1.24 -11.28 -10.41
C THR A 238 -0.21 -11.69 -10.25
N ILE A 239 -0.68 -11.66 -9.00
CA ILE A 239 -2.03 -12.03 -8.61
C ILE A 239 -2.62 -10.84 -7.84
N ILE A 240 -3.82 -10.40 -8.23
CA ILE A 240 -4.57 -9.33 -7.57
C ILE A 240 -5.92 -9.90 -7.17
N ASP A 241 -6.27 -9.83 -5.88
CA ASP A 241 -7.52 -10.40 -5.31
C ASP A 241 -7.81 -11.85 -5.72
N GLY A 242 -6.74 -12.64 -5.90
CA GLY A 242 -6.81 -14.04 -6.30
C GLY A 242 -6.93 -14.30 -7.82
N GLY A 243 -7.16 -13.26 -8.63
CA GLY A 243 -7.09 -13.31 -10.09
C GLY A 243 -5.66 -13.18 -10.60
N VAL A 244 -5.31 -13.84 -11.71
CA VAL A 244 -3.99 -13.68 -12.34
C VAL A 244 -4.02 -12.43 -13.21
N ALA A 245 -3.23 -11.43 -12.83
CA ALA A 245 -3.08 -10.18 -13.54
C ALA A 245 -2.04 -10.29 -14.67
N ILE A 246 -0.85 -10.79 -14.33
CA ILE A 246 0.27 -10.95 -15.29
C ILE A 246 0.78 -12.38 -15.20
N SER A 247 0.91 -13.03 -16.37
CA SER A 247 1.57 -14.32 -16.52
C SER A 247 2.85 -14.15 -17.33
N PRO A 248 4.02 -14.00 -16.69
CA PRO A 248 5.27 -13.82 -17.40
C PRO A 248 5.69 -15.10 -18.13
N GLY A 249 6.49 -14.96 -19.18
CA GLY A 249 6.99 -16.11 -19.94
C GLY A 249 8.15 -16.86 -19.29
N ALA A 250 8.75 -16.29 -18.24
CA ALA A 250 9.74 -16.92 -17.36
C ALA A 250 9.47 -16.52 -15.90
N ASN A 251 10.21 -17.09 -14.94
CA ASN A 251 10.14 -16.67 -13.54
C ASN A 251 10.82 -15.30 -13.36
N ARG A 252 10.17 -14.24 -13.86
CA ARG A 252 10.61 -12.85 -13.82
C ARG A 252 9.45 -11.97 -13.43
N ILE A 253 9.75 -10.96 -12.61
CA ILE A 253 8.82 -9.90 -12.26
C ILE A 253 9.53 -8.59 -12.56
N PHE A 254 8.95 -7.78 -13.44
CA PHE A 254 9.49 -6.47 -13.81
C PHE A 254 8.34 -5.57 -14.25
N ALA A 255 7.72 -4.88 -13.31
CA ALA A 255 6.52 -4.08 -13.54
C ALA A 255 6.41 -2.92 -12.54
N THR A 256 5.61 -1.92 -12.90
CA THR A 256 5.16 -0.87 -12.00
C THR A 256 3.68 -1.09 -11.64
N ILE A 257 3.31 -0.85 -10.38
CA ILE A 257 1.92 -0.90 -9.91
C ILE A 257 1.32 0.51 -9.88
N TRP A 258 0.07 0.60 -10.31
CA TRP A 258 -0.86 1.68 -9.99
C TRP A 258 -2.03 1.10 -9.18
N ASP A 259 -2.48 1.79 -8.15
CA ASP A 259 -3.72 1.54 -7.43
C ASP A 259 -4.55 2.83 -7.41
N GLY A 260 -5.87 2.72 -7.45
CA GLY A 260 -6.77 3.87 -7.52
C GLY A 260 -7.24 4.38 -6.17
N ASP A 261 -7.34 3.55 -5.13
CA ASP A 261 -7.72 3.95 -3.76
C ASP A 261 -7.80 2.71 -2.87
N GLY A 262 -7.93 2.93 -1.56
CA GLY A 262 -8.31 1.88 -0.64
C GLY A 262 -7.32 1.72 0.50
N THR A 263 -7.11 0.47 0.90
CA THR A 263 -6.13 0.15 1.94
C THR A 263 -5.55 -1.20 1.56
N ASP A 264 -4.45 -1.13 0.83
CA ASP A 264 -3.98 -2.20 -0.01
C ASP A 264 -2.86 -2.97 0.66
N THR A 265 -2.63 -4.20 0.20
CA THR A 265 -1.71 -5.12 0.86
C THR A 265 -0.82 -5.84 -0.14
N PHE A 266 0.49 -5.71 0.03
CA PHE A 266 1.44 -6.68 -0.48
C PHE A 266 1.44 -7.90 0.44
N ASP A 267 0.89 -9.02 -0.03
CA ASP A 267 0.92 -10.30 0.68
C ASP A 267 2.01 -11.20 0.09
N LEU A 268 3.15 -11.20 0.77
CA LEU A 268 4.40 -11.88 0.41
C LEU A 268 4.66 -13.12 1.28
N THR A 269 3.63 -13.60 1.97
CA THR A 269 3.71 -14.76 2.89
C THR A 269 4.16 -16.06 2.21
N ALA A 270 4.12 -16.12 0.88
CA ALA A 270 4.62 -17.27 0.10
C ALA A 270 6.15 -17.32 -0.01
N TYR A 271 6.85 -16.23 0.31
CA TYR A 271 8.31 -16.13 0.20
C TYR A 271 9.00 -16.62 1.49
N ASN A 272 10.16 -17.24 1.32
CA ASN A 272 10.96 -17.81 2.40
C ASN A 272 12.41 -17.31 2.44
N THR A 273 12.72 -16.34 1.58
CA THR A 273 13.99 -15.63 1.54
C THR A 273 13.78 -14.21 2.07
N ALA A 274 14.87 -13.56 2.48
CA ALA A 274 14.86 -12.18 2.92
C ALA A 274 14.30 -11.26 1.82
N LEU A 275 13.21 -10.57 2.14
CA LEU A 275 12.57 -9.55 1.32
C LEU A 275 13.21 -8.18 1.54
N LYS A 276 13.17 -7.30 0.54
CA LYS A 276 13.43 -5.86 0.69
C LYS A 276 12.29 -5.08 0.06
N ILE A 277 11.40 -4.57 0.90
CA ILE A 277 10.15 -3.92 0.53
C ILE A 277 10.26 -2.43 0.82
N ASP A 278 9.89 -1.63 -0.15
CA ASP A 278 9.85 -0.17 -0.04
C ASP A 278 8.55 0.31 -0.68
N LEU A 279 7.61 0.79 0.15
CA LEU A 279 6.28 1.24 -0.28
C LEU A 279 6.25 2.71 -0.70
N ARG A 280 7.39 3.41 -0.67
CA ARG A 280 7.43 4.83 -1.03
C ARG A 280 7.25 5.02 -2.55
N PRO A 281 6.62 6.13 -2.99
CA PRO A 281 6.47 6.45 -4.41
C PRO A 281 7.80 6.43 -5.16
N GLY A 282 7.81 5.86 -6.36
CA GLY A 282 8.99 5.76 -7.22
C GLY A 282 10.13 4.89 -6.67
N GLN A 283 9.92 4.16 -5.56
CA GLN A 283 10.86 3.15 -5.08
C GLN A 283 10.52 1.77 -5.63
N ALA A 284 11.41 0.81 -5.38
CA ALA A 284 11.29 -0.55 -5.87
C ALA A 284 11.47 -1.56 -4.73
N SER A 285 10.75 -2.67 -4.84
CA SER A 285 10.81 -3.81 -3.92
C SER A 285 11.46 -5.02 -4.58
N LEU A 286 12.31 -5.71 -3.83
CA LEU A 286 12.96 -6.97 -4.19
C LEU A 286 12.35 -8.11 -3.34
N PHE A 287 11.63 -9.01 -4.01
CA PHE A 287 11.04 -10.20 -3.40
C PHE A 287 11.97 -11.41 -3.52
N SER A 288 12.66 -11.54 -4.65
CA SER A 288 13.60 -12.63 -4.88
C SER A 288 14.61 -12.27 -5.97
N GLU A 289 15.90 -12.53 -5.70
CA GLU A 289 16.97 -12.38 -6.69
C GLU A 289 16.77 -13.30 -7.91
N ASP A 290 16.16 -14.48 -7.72
CA ASP A 290 15.86 -15.42 -8.81
C ASP A 290 14.82 -14.89 -9.80
N GLN A 291 14.05 -13.87 -9.39
CA GLN A 291 12.99 -13.25 -10.18
C GLN A 291 13.39 -11.91 -10.80
N LEU A 292 14.60 -11.44 -10.54
CA LEU A 292 15.12 -10.22 -11.16
C LEU A 292 15.37 -10.42 -12.65
N ALA A 293 15.04 -9.39 -13.43
CA ALA A 293 15.38 -9.32 -14.85
C ALA A 293 16.85 -8.95 -15.04
N TYR A 294 17.58 -9.73 -15.85
CA TYR A 294 18.93 -9.38 -16.30
C TYR A 294 18.88 -8.39 -17.47
N LEU A 295 19.52 -7.24 -17.30
CA LEU A 295 19.49 -6.10 -18.22
C LEU A 295 20.71 -6.06 -19.16
N GLY A 296 21.62 -7.03 -19.08
CA GLY A 296 22.82 -7.12 -19.94
C GLY A 296 24.02 -6.32 -19.45
N GLY A 297 23.94 -5.71 -18.26
CA GLY A 297 25.02 -4.92 -17.67
C GLY A 297 24.50 -3.81 -16.76
N GLY A 298 25.40 -2.94 -16.30
CA GLY A 298 25.05 -1.78 -15.49
C GLY A 298 25.22 -1.96 -13.98
N PRO A 299 24.63 -1.05 -13.19
CA PRO A 299 24.53 -1.20 -11.73
C PRO A 299 23.86 -2.52 -11.32
N ASN A 300 23.91 -2.85 -10.02
CA ASN A 300 23.25 -4.03 -9.45
C ASN A 300 23.64 -5.36 -10.11
N ASP A 301 24.92 -5.51 -10.44
CA ASP A 301 25.49 -6.70 -11.10
C ASP A 301 24.78 -7.10 -12.41
N GLY A 302 24.21 -6.11 -13.09
CA GLY A 302 23.53 -6.25 -14.36
C GLY A 302 22.05 -6.62 -14.29
N PHE A 303 21.46 -6.65 -13.09
CA PHE A 303 20.05 -6.90 -12.88
C PHE A 303 19.26 -5.61 -12.62
N ALA A 304 17.95 -5.65 -12.81
CA ALA A 304 17.05 -4.62 -12.30
C ALA A 304 17.18 -4.50 -10.77
N ARG A 305 16.98 -3.30 -10.22
CA ARG A 305 17.09 -3.04 -8.78
C ARG A 305 16.00 -3.69 -7.93
N GLY A 306 14.89 -4.07 -8.56
CA GLY A 306 13.73 -4.63 -7.90
C GLY A 306 12.84 -5.39 -8.87
N ASN A 307 11.90 -6.14 -8.30
CA ASN A 307 10.87 -6.88 -9.01
C ASN A 307 9.68 -5.99 -9.36
N ILE A 308 9.22 -5.21 -8.39
CA ILE A 308 8.06 -4.33 -8.49
C ILE A 308 8.47 -2.92 -8.13
N PHE A 309 7.96 -1.96 -8.91
CA PHE A 309 8.16 -0.54 -8.72
C PHE A 309 6.82 0.10 -8.34
N ASN A 310 6.87 1.10 -7.47
CA ASN A 310 5.67 1.90 -7.15
C ASN A 310 5.57 3.05 -8.16
N SER A 311 4.35 3.38 -8.57
CA SER A 311 4.06 4.59 -9.34
C SER A 311 4.54 5.84 -8.61
N LEU A 312 4.65 6.95 -9.35
CA LEU A 312 4.74 8.28 -8.76
C LEU A 312 3.34 8.73 -8.34
N LEU A 313 3.27 9.62 -7.36
CA LEU A 313 1.99 10.24 -6.99
C LEU A 313 1.53 11.21 -8.07
N TYR A 314 0.27 11.11 -8.48
CA TYR A 314 -0.35 12.09 -9.34
C TYR A 314 -0.74 13.33 -8.53
N ASN A 315 -0.14 14.49 -8.83
CA ASN A 315 -0.38 15.76 -8.11
C ASN A 315 -0.22 15.69 -6.58
N GLY A 316 0.60 14.78 -6.08
CA GLY A 316 0.81 14.55 -4.65
C GLY A 316 -0.37 13.87 -3.94
N ASP A 317 -1.33 13.33 -4.68
CA ASP A 317 -2.43 12.54 -4.13
C ASP A 317 -1.94 11.16 -3.69
N THR A 318 -2.21 10.80 -2.44
CA THR A 318 -1.70 9.58 -1.79
C THR A 318 -2.60 8.37 -1.98
N ARG A 319 -3.75 8.47 -2.66
CA ARG A 319 -4.70 7.35 -2.82
C ARG A 319 -4.14 6.15 -3.57
N SER A 320 -3.08 6.34 -4.35
CA SER A 320 -2.41 5.25 -5.08
C SER A 320 -1.34 4.51 -4.29
N LEU A 321 -1.14 4.88 -3.02
CA LEU A 321 -0.17 4.22 -2.16
C LEU A 321 -0.64 2.83 -1.75
N ILE A 322 0.33 1.98 -1.43
CA ILE A 322 0.08 0.69 -0.79
C ILE A 322 0.35 0.85 0.71
N GLU A 323 -0.63 0.52 1.55
CA GLU A 323 -0.54 0.78 2.99
C GLU A 323 0.09 -0.38 3.75
N ASN A 324 -0.09 -1.63 3.29
CA ASN A 324 0.17 -2.79 4.13
C ASN A 324 1.14 -3.78 3.49
N VAL A 325 1.92 -4.44 4.35
CA VAL A 325 2.81 -5.54 3.95
C VAL A 325 2.62 -6.71 4.91
N LYS A 326 2.54 -7.92 4.33
CA LYS A 326 2.76 -9.18 5.04
C LYS A 326 4.02 -9.83 4.47
N GLY A 327 5.10 -9.79 5.24
CA GLY A 327 6.39 -10.36 4.91
C GLY A 327 6.39 -11.88 4.74
N GLY A 328 7.56 -12.44 4.49
CA GLY A 328 7.79 -13.85 4.30
C GLY A 328 8.16 -14.56 5.60
N SER A 329 9.08 -15.52 5.50
CA SER A 329 9.68 -16.20 6.66
C SER A 329 11.20 -15.99 6.75
N GLY A 330 11.72 -15.06 5.95
CA GLY A 330 13.12 -14.64 5.95
C GLY A 330 13.35 -13.46 6.89
N ASN A 331 14.59 -12.98 6.95
CA ASN A 331 14.90 -11.75 7.68
C ASN A 331 14.59 -10.56 6.76
N ASP A 332 13.39 -10.02 6.85
CA ASP A 332 12.83 -9.09 5.90
C ASP A 332 13.16 -7.63 6.26
N GLN A 333 13.32 -6.80 5.23
CA GLN A 333 13.41 -5.34 5.37
C GLN A 333 12.16 -4.73 4.77
N ILE A 334 11.38 -4.02 5.58
CA ILE A 334 10.10 -3.43 5.16
C ILE A 334 10.10 -1.95 5.52
N ILE A 335 9.90 -1.10 4.52
CA ILE A 335 9.74 0.35 4.67
C ILE A 335 8.35 0.73 4.18
N GLY A 336 7.57 1.37 5.06
CA GLY A 336 6.30 2.00 4.77
C GLY A 336 6.43 3.26 3.92
N ASN A 337 5.48 4.17 4.03
CA ASN A 337 5.44 5.41 3.28
C ASN A 337 4.88 6.55 4.14
N ASP A 338 4.30 7.58 3.50
CA ASP A 338 3.88 8.80 4.21
C ASP A 338 2.45 8.72 4.76
N VAL A 339 1.77 7.58 4.61
CA VAL A 339 0.43 7.31 5.15
C VAL A 339 0.49 6.21 6.20
N THR A 340 -0.60 6.05 6.95
CA THR A 340 -0.69 5.01 7.98
C THR A 340 -0.55 3.61 7.38
N ASN A 341 0.46 2.88 7.83
CA ASN A 341 0.78 1.55 7.37
C ASN A 341 0.49 0.47 8.44
N THR A 342 0.14 -0.74 7.97
CA THR A 342 0.28 -1.97 8.79
C THR A 342 1.36 -2.85 8.20
N LEU A 343 2.49 -2.94 8.90
CA LEU A 343 3.67 -3.68 8.46
C LEU A 343 3.85 -4.93 9.31
N ARG A 344 3.88 -6.10 8.67
CA ARG A 344 4.08 -7.39 9.32
C ARG A 344 5.30 -8.11 8.79
N GLY A 345 6.24 -8.48 9.67
CA GLY A 345 7.43 -9.26 9.34
C GLY A 345 7.16 -10.77 9.26
N ASN A 346 6.34 -11.28 10.19
CA ASN A 346 5.97 -12.68 10.41
C ASN A 346 7.05 -13.51 11.12
N SER A 347 8.06 -14.00 10.42
CA SER A 347 9.08 -14.87 11.00
C SER A 347 10.43 -14.50 10.45
N GLY A 348 11.46 -14.55 11.28
CA GLY A 348 12.78 -14.04 10.92
C GLY A 348 13.12 -12.83 11.78
N ASN A 349 14.36 -12.37 11.71
CA ASN A 349 14.77 -11.14 12.38
C ASN A 349 14.53 -9.97 11.42
N ASP A 350 13.39 -9.34 11.56
CA ASP A 350 12.87 -8.38 10.60
C ASP A 350 13.26 -6.94 10.96
N THR A 351 13.30 -6.08 9.96
CA THR A 351 13.50 -4.64 10.10
C THR A 351 12.30 -3.94 9.49
N LEU A 352 11.46 -3.35 10.35
CA LEU A 352 10.26 -2.63 9.94
C LEU A 352 10.42 -1.14 10.22
N ARG A 353 10.11 -0.31 9.22
CA ARG A 353 10.16 1.16 9.30
C ARG A 353 8.84 1.75 8.83
N GLY A 354 8.06 2.37 9.71
CA GLY A 354 6.78 3.02 9.38
C GLY A 354 6.96 4.26 8.50
N VAL A 355 7.96 5.08 8.82
CA VAL A 355 8.28 6.38 8.19
C VAL A 355 7.38 7.49 8.72
N ALA A 356 6.24 7.78 8.11
CA ALA A 356 5.32 8.80 8.58
C ALA A 356 3.89 8.28 8.54
N GLY A 357 3.09 8.61 9.56
CA GLY A 357 1.79 7.99 9.73
C GLY A 357 1.62 7.51 11.16
N ASN A 358 0.47 6.95 11.50
CA ASN A 358 0.28 6.31 12.81
C ASN A 358 0.34 4.80 12.58
N ASP A 359 1.53 4.25 12.53
CA ASP A 359 1.77 2.94 11.96
C ASP A 359 1.57 1.80 12.97
N VAL A 360 1.17 0.64 12.47
CA VAL A 360 1.11 -0.61 13.24
C VAL A 360 2.20 -1.55 12.74
N LEU A 361 3.18 -1.80 13.60
CA LEU A 361 4.33 -2.65 13.31
C LEU A 361 4.21 -3.96 14.08
N ILE A 362 4.18 -5.08 13.34
CA ILE A 362 4.07 -6.44 13.86
C ILE A 362 5.33 -7.19 13.42
N GLY A 363 6.34 -7.28 14.28
CA GLY A 363 7.56 -8.05 13.98
C GLY A 363 7.25 -9.52 13.75
N GLY A 364 6.72 -10.17 14.79
CA GLY A 364 6.32 -11.56 14.76
C GLY A 364 7.31 -12.43 15.52
N ALA A 365 7.73 -13.54 14.94
CA ALA A 365 8.69 -14.44 15.57
C ALA A 365 10.12 -14.12 15.12
N GLY A 366 10.94 -13.63 16.04
CA GLY A 366 12.33 -13.29 15.76
C GLY A 366 12.84 -12.28 16.76
N ALA A 367 14.03 -11.74 16.50
CA ALA A 367 14.52 -10.54 17.17
C ALA A 367 14.43 -9.38 16.18
N ASP A 368 13.39 -8.57 16.31
CA ASP A 368 13.02 -7.59 15.30
C ASP A 368 13.50 -6.18 15.64
N PHE A 369 13.66 -5.35 14.61
CA PHE A 369 13.85 -3.92 14.77
C PHE A 369 12.61 -3.19 14.25
N LEU A 370 11.87 -2.57 15.17
CA LEU A 370 10.65 -1.81 14.87
C LEU A 370 10.94 -0.32 15.03
N SER A 371 10.83 0.42 13.92
CA SER A 371 10.99 1.87 13.90
C SER A 371 9.72 2.52 13.38
N GLY A 372 8.95 3.19 14.24
CA GLY A 372 7.71 3.85 13.82
C GLY A 372 8.00 5.02 12.90
N GLY A 373 8.57 6.08 13.45
CA GLY A 373 9.04 7.23 12.68
C GLY A 373 8.39 8.50 13.20
N SER A 374 7.65 9.21 12.36
CA SER A 374 6.85 10.36 12.79
C SER A 374 5.37 10.00 12.84
N GLY A 375 4.74 10.31 13.97
CA GLY A 375 3.32 10.05 14.22
C GLY A 375 3.17 9.39 15.57
N SER A 376 2.12 8.58 15.74
CA SER A 376 1.87 7.78 16.93
C SER A 376 1.84 6.31 16.55
N ASP A 377 2.97 5.65 16.75
CA ASP A 377 3.25 4.33 16.21
C ASP A 377 3.08 3.25 17.27
N THR A 378 2.61 2.08 16.84
CA THR A 378 2.27 0.97 17.70
C THR A 378 3.08 -0.27 17.35
N ALA A 379 3.86 -0.77 18.31
CA ALA A 379 4.34 -2.15 18.26
C ALA A 379 3.22 -3.07 18.78
N SER A 380 2.79 -4.01 17.94
CA SER A 380 1.61 -4.86 18.20
C SER A 380 1.97 -6.33 18.30
N TYR A 381 1.62 -6.93 19.44
CA TYR A 381 1.72 -8.35 19.76
C TYR A 381 0.35 -9.04 19.78
N ALA A 382 -0.67 -8.42 19.17
CA ALA A 382 -2.05 -8.92 19.17
C ALA A 382 -2.21 -10.35 18.61
N GLU A 383 -1.30 -10.76 17.73
CA GLU A 383 -1.32 -12.08 17.10
C GLU A 383 -0.48 -13.12 17.86
N ALA A 384 0.14 -12.73 18.98
CA ALA A 384 1.06 -13.59 19.68
C ALA A 384 0.40 -14.84 20.24
N GLY A 385 1.12 -15.96 20.18
CA GLY A 385 0.63 -17.26 20.62
C GLY A 385 0.50 -17.40 22.14
N ARG A 386 1.06 -16.47 22.92
CA ARG A 386 1.12 -16.42 24.40
C ARG A 386 1.33 -14.98 24.86
N GLY A 387 1.09 -14.73 26.14
CA GLY A 387 1.31 -13.42 26.76
C GLY A 387 2.77 -12.96 26.65
N VAL A 388 2.99 -11.69 26.34
CA VAL A 388 4.30 -11.09 26.12
C VAL A 388 4.74 -10.26 27.32
N TYR A 389 6.05 -10.13 27.50
CA TYR A 389 6.61 -8.99 28.25
C TYR A 389 7.26 -8.08 27.23
N ALA A 390 6.67 -6.90 27.00
CA ALA A 390 7.20 -5.89 26.11
C ALA A 390 7.49 -4.60 26.89
N HIS A 391 8.71 -4.07 26.73
CA HIS A 391 9.15 -2.84 27.36
C HIS A 391 9.85 -1.95 26.34
N LEU A 392 9.27 -0.77 26.06
CA LEU A 392 9.78 0.13 25.00
C LEU A 392 11.19 0.67 25.30
N TYR A 393 11.52 0.93 26.57
CA TYR A 393 12.83 1.49 26.95
C TYR A 393 13.90 0.44 27.25
N ASN A 394 13.54 -0.69 27.88
CA ASN A 394 14.48 -1.73 28.27
C ASN A 394 14.17 -3.05 27.57
N SER A 395 14.45 -3.14 26.27
CA SER A 395 14.17 -4.33 25.47
C SER A 395 14.86 -5.61 25.97
N SER A 396 15.92 -5.50 26.78
CA SER A 396 16.65 -6.67 27.30
C SER A 396 15.83 -7.58 28.21
N VAL A 397 14.69 -7.09 28.73
CA VAL A 397 13.76 -7.89 29.55
C VAL A 397 12.61 -8.49 28.76
N ASN A 398 12.52 -8.22 27.46
CA ASN A 398 11.40 -8.69 26.67
C ASN A 398 11.36 -10.22 26.56
N THR A 399 10.15 -10.78 26.58
CA THR A 399 9.95 -12.24 26.57
C THR A 399 8.93 -12.70 25.51
N ASN A 400 9.02 -13.98 25.14
CA ASN A 400 8.19 -14.63 24.13
C ASN A 400 8.39 -13.98 22.75
N GLU A 401 7.33 -13.61 22.04
CA GLU A 401 7.47 -13.00 20.71
C GLU A 401 8.17 -11.63 20.75
N ALA A 402 8.19 -10.94 21.90
CA ALA A 402 8.96 -9.70 22.04
C ALA A 402 10.47 -9.93 22.26
N THR A 403 10.94 -11.18 22.38
CA THR A 403 12.33 -11.47 22.77
C THR A 403 13.33 -11.02 21.71
N GLY A 404 14.17 -10.05 22.08
CA GLY A 404 15.21 -9.52 21.20
C GLY A 404 14.73 -8.32 20.37
N ASP A 405 13.44 -8.02 20.39
CA ASP A 405 12.88 -6.86 19.72
C ASP A 405 13.48 -5.57 20.25
N THR A 406 13.72 -4.63 19.35
CA THR A 406 14.22 -3.30 19.66
C THR A 406 13.33 -2.25 19.00
N PHE A 407 13.12 -1.14 19.71
CA PHE A 407 12.17 -0.11 19.30
C PHE A 407 12.87 1.23 19.11
N SER A 408 12.43 1.97 18.11
CA SER A 408 12.78 3.37 17.87
C SER A 408 11.55 4.14 17.46
N SER A 409 11.29 5.30 18.05
CA SER A 409 10.09 6.09 17.73
C SER A 409 8.82 5.24 17.73
N ILE A 410 8.61 4.49 18.82
CA ILE A 410 7.38 3.75 19.08
C ILE A 410 6.81 4.32 20.36
N GLU A 411 5.57 4.80 20.28
CA GLU A 411 4.87 5.41 21.41
C GLU A 411 3.90 4.42 22.07
N ASN A 412 3.45 3.39 21.35
CA ASN A 412 2.33 2.57 21.80
C ASN A 412 2.68 1.07 21.81
N LEU A 413 2.04 0.35 22.72
CA LEU A 413 2.08 -1.12 22.78
C LEU A 413 0.68 -1.69 22.76
N LYS A 414 0.49 -2.73 21.95
CA LYS A 414 -0.69 -3.60 22.00
C LYS A 414 -0.29 -5.03 22.37
N GLY A 415 -0.89 -5.54 23.43
CA GLY A 415 -0.76 -6.91 23.91
C GLY A 415 -1.51 -7.92 23.07
N SER A 416 -1.33 -9.18 23.45
CA SER A 416 -1.99 -10.37 22.94
C SER A 416 -3.34 -10.61 23.64
N ARG A 417 -4.00 -11.74 23.33
CA ARG A 417 -5.22 -12.16 24.04
C ARG A 417 -4.95 -12.93 25.35
N TYR A 418 -3.74 -12.85 25.88
CA TYR A 418 -3.28 -13.60 27.05
C TYR A 418 -2.65 -12.62 28.04
N ALA A 419 -2.42 -13.08 29.28
CA ALA A 419 -1.80 -12.26 30.32
C ALA A 419 -0.44 -11.65 29.89
N ASP A 420 -0.46 -10.36 29.58
CA ASP A 420 0.65 -9.58 29.09
C ASP A 420 1.25 -8.70 30.19
N LYS A 421 2.50 -8.29 29.98
CA LYS A 421 3.17 -7.23 30.73
C LYS A 421 3.67 -6.18 29.74
N LEU A 422 3.06 -5.01 29.75
CA LEU A 422 3.35 -3.93 28.82
C LEU A 422 3.88 -2.72 29.60
N ILE A 423 5.08 -2.28 29.26
CA ILE A 423 5.70 -1.09 29.86
C ILE A 423 6.05 -0.09 28.75
N GLY A 424 5.54 1.12 28.90
CA GLY A 424 5.82 2.26 28.04
C GLY A 424 7.27 2.74 28.07
N ASN A 425 7.44 4.01 27.73
CA ASN A 425 8.69 4.76 27.83
C ASN A 425 8.42 6.05 28.63
N THR A 426 9.29 7.07 28.51
CA THR A 426 9.14 8.32 29.27
C THR A 426 8.34 9.39 28.54
N GLY A 427 7.70 9.05 27.42
CA GLY A 427 6.80 9.92 26.67
C GLY A 427 5.38 9.37 26.71
N ALA A 428 4.39 10.18 26.31
CA ALA A 428 2.99 9.77 26.34
C ALA A 428 2.72 8.50 25.51
N ASN A 429 2.24 7.44 26.16
CA ASN A 429 1.99 6.13 25.57
C ASN A 429 0.50 5.76 25.54
N ILE A 430 0.11 4.96 24.55
CA ILE A 430 -1.14 4.19 24.56
C ILE A 430 -0.78 2.72 24.77
N LEU A 431 -1.24 2.15 25.87
CA LEU A 431 -1.04 0.74 26.23
C LEU A 431 -2.39 0.02 26.22
N SER A 432 -2.48 -1.07 25.46
CA SER A 432 -3.69 -1.90 25.35
C SER A 432 -3.38 -3.36 25.67
N GLY A 433 -4.00 -3.94 26.71
CA GLY A 433 -3.84 -5.35 27.09
C GLY A 433 -4.66 -6.31 26.22
N ASP A 434 -5.85 -5.89 25.78
CA ASP A 434 -6.83 -6.69 25.02
C ASP A 434 -7.59 -7.69 25.90
N SER A 435 -7.15 -8.94 26.01
CA SER A 435 -7.82 -9.94 26.86
C SER A 435 -6.79 -10.68 27.68
N GLY A 436 -7.17 -11.19 28.84
CA GLY A 436 -6.21 -11.80 29.76
C GLY A 436 -6.03 -10.92 30.99
N ASN A 437 -5.26 -11.40 31.97
CA ASN A 437 -5.00 -10.59 33.17
C ASN A 437 -3.68 -9.87 32.95
N ASP A 438 -3.77 -8.61 32.55
CA ASP A 438 -2.63 -7.87 32.03
C ASP A 438 -2.01 -6.97 33.10
N THR A 439 -0.75 -6.60 32.89
CA THR A 439 -0.05 -5.60 33.71
C THR A 439 0.47 -4.51 32.81
N LEU A 440 -0.11 -3.31 32.94
CA LEU A 440 0.22 -2.13 32.13
C LEU A 440 0.87 -1.06 33.01
N THR A 441 2.00 -0.53 32.56
CA THR A 441 2.73 0.55 33.25
C THR A 441 3.12 1.66 32.26
N GLY A 442 2.56 2.85 32.44
CA GLY A 442 2.81 4.03 31.59
C GLY A 442 4.21 4.62 31.77
N MET A 443 4.59 4.86 33.03
CA MET A 443 5.86 5.45 33.53
C MET A 443 5.80 6.96 33.75
N SER A 444 6.06 7.78 32.73
CA SER A 444 6.09 9.24 32.84
C SER A 444 5.40 9.84 31.63
N ASP A 445 5.02 11.12 31.73
CA ASP A 445 4.10 11.79 30.80
C ASP A 445 2.66 11.23 30.89
N ALA A 446 1.74 11.85 30.15
CA ALA A 446 0.31 11.55 30.24
C ALA A 446 -0.06 10.30 29.42
N ASP A 447 -0.24 9.17 30.09
CA ASP A 447 -0.47 7.88 29.46
C ASP A 447 -1.96 7.52 29.34
N LYS A 448 -2.27 6.62 28.40
CA LYS A 448 -3.59 6.02 28.21
C LYS A 448 -3.50 4.51 28.34
N LEU A 449 -4.10 3.98 29.40
CA LEU A 449 -4.07 2.55 29.70
C LEU A 449 -5.46 1.95 29.48
N TYR A 450 -5.54 0.92 28.64
CA TYR A 450 -6.73 0.11 28.42
C TYR A 450 -6.39 -1.35 28.71
N GLY A 451 -6.79 -1.85 29.87
CA GLY A 451 -6.56 -3.26 30.24
C GLY A 451 -7.30 -4.19 29.28
N GLY A 452 -8.62 -4.02 29.20
CA GLY A 452 -9.47 -4.83 28.34
C GLY A 452 -10.19 -5.87 29.19
N ALA A 453 -10.42 -7.07 28.67
CA ALA A 453 -11.16 -8.09 29.39
C ALA A 453 -10.24 -8.92 30.29
N GLY A 454 -10.41 -8.82 31.60
CA GLY A 454 -9.61 -9.59 32.54
C GLY A 454 -9.61 -8.98 33.92
N ALA A 455 -8.70 -9.43 34.78
CA ALA A 455 -8.39 -8.73 36.02
C ALA A 455 -7.03 -8.06 35.86
N ASP A 456 -7.06 -6.82 35.42
CA ASP A 456 -5.87 -6.09 34.98
C ASP A 456 -5.25 -5.26 36.10
N GLN A 457 -3.94 -5.07 35.99
CA GLN A 457 -3.12 -4.28 36.89
C GLN A 457 -2.63 -3.05 36.14
N LEU A 458 -3.16 -1.89 36.50
CA LEU A 458 -2.90 -0.64 35.79
C LEU A 458 -2.08 0.29 36.70
N THR A 459 -0.99 0.82 36.18
CA THR A 459 -0.13 1.80 36.86
C THR A 459 0.16 2.92 35.86
N GLY A 460 -0.34 4.12 36.13
CA GLY A 460 -0.14 5.27 35.25
C GLY A 460 1.31 5.74 35.31
N GLY A 461 1.78 6.04 36.52
CA GLY A 461 3.10 6.56 36.80
C GLY A 461 3.06 8.01 37.27
N SER A 462 3.95 8.83 36.73
CA SER A 462 3.92 10.28 36.96
C SER A 462 2.99 10.97 35.97
N ASP A 463 2.64 12.24 36.26
CA ASP A 463 1.81 13.07 35.40
C ASP A 463 0.35 12.60 35.31
N ALA A 464 -0.41 13.05 34.31
CA ALA A 464 -1.86 12.95 34.31
C ALA A 464 -2.35 11.82 33.40
N ASP A 465 -2.65 10.67 34.00
CA ASP A 465 -2.95 9.45 33.24
C ASP A 465 -4.44 9.23 33.01
N THR A 466 -4.78 8.43 32.01
CA THR A 466 -6.16 8.03 31.71
C THR A 466 -6.29 6.51 31.71
N PHE A 467 -7.06 5.99 32.67
CA PHE A 467 -7.45 4.59 32.76
C PHE A 467 -8.79 4.39 32.08
N GLN A 468 -8.82 3.68 30.95
CA GLN A 468 -9.99 3.53 30.10
C GLN A 468 -10.74 2.23 30.34
N PHE A 469 -12.08 2.32 30.34
CA PHE A 469 -12.99 1.19 30.36
C PHE A 469 -14.07 1.44 29.30
N LYS A 470 -14.22 0.51 28.36
CA LYS A 470 -15.06 0.63 27.17
C LYS A 470 -16.26 -0.32 27.20
N ALA A 471 -16.22 -1.36 28.03
CA ALA A 471 -17.33 -2.27 28.25
C ALA A 471 -17.45 -2.68 29.72
N LEU A 472 -18.64 -3.11 30.15
CA LEU A 472 -18.86 -3.67 31.50
C LEU A 472 -18.02 -4.93 31.76
N SER A 473 -17.63 -5.64 30.69
CA SER A 473 -16.75 -6.80 30.76
C SER A 473 -15.30 -6.45 31.03
N ASP A 474 -14.90 -5.19 30.86
CA ASP A 474 -13.52 -4.77 31.09
C ASP A 474 -13.19 -4.77 32.58
N SER A 475 -14.18 -4.55 33.45
CA SER A 475 -13.97 -4.60 34.90
C SER A 475 -15.21 -5.05 35.64
N THR A 476 -15.26 -6.35 35.93
CA THR A 476 -16.42 -7.03 36.50
C THR A 476 -16.48 -6.90 38.03
N VAL A 477 -17.63 -7.26 38.61
CA VAL A 477 -17.80 -7.31 40.06
C VAL A 477 -16.97 -8.45 40.70
N ALA A 478 -16.74 -9.53 39.96
CA ALA A 478 -16.00 -10.68 40.44
C ALA A 478 -14.49 -10.41 40.41
N LEU A 479 -13.78 -10.79 41.47
CA LEU A 479 -12.33 -10.58 41.58
C LEU A 479 -11.53 -11.19 40.42
N SER A 480 -12.04 -12.24 39.78
CA SER A 480 -11.38 -12.91 38.67
C SER A 480 -11.32 -12.09 37.38
N GLY A 481 -12.09 -11.02 37.29
CA GLY A 481 -12.08 -10.11 36.14
C GLY A 481 -12.30 -8.67 36.58
N ARG A 482 -11.72 -8.25 37.71
CA ARG A 482 -11.86 -6.90 38.25
C ARG A 482 -10.51 -6.22 38.26
N ASP A 483 -10.44 -5.10 37.57
CA ASP A 483 -9.22 -4.33 37.44
C ASP A 483 -8.85 -3.59 38.71
N THR A 484 -7.55 -3.40 38.85
CA THR A 484 -6.92 -2.63 39.92
C THR A 484 -6.04 -1.54 39.33
N ILE A 485 -6.29 -0.29 39.73
CA ILE A 485 -5.41 0.83 39.49
C ILE A 485 -4.56 1.05 40.75
N PHE A 486 -3.23 1.01 40.60
CA PHE A 486 -2.30 0.98 41.73
C PHE A 486 -1.84 2.34 42.24
N ASP A 487 -1.98 3.40 41.44
CA ASP A 487 -1.35 4.70 41.73
C ASP A 487 -2.24 5.90 41.37
N PHE A 488 -3.56 5.72 41.43
CA PHE A 488 -4.51 6.77 41.03
C PHE A 488 -4.31 8.08 41.82
N GLY A 489 -3.80 9.09 41.14
CA GLY A 489 -3.43 10.39 41.65
C GLY A 489 -4.34 11.50 41.12
N GLY A 490 -5.52 11.69 41.71
CA GLY A 490 -6.41 12.77 41.28
C GLY A 490 -5.84 14.20 41.40
N SER A 491 -4.76 14.41 42.17
CA SER A 491 -3.99 15.66 42.19
C SER A 491 -2.92 15.76 41.10
N GLN A 492 -2.43 14.63 40.58
CA GLN A 492 -1.53 14.56 39.43
C GLN A 492 -2.29 14.88 38.14
N GLY A 493 -3.56 14.50 38.08
CA GLY A 493 -4.46 14.86 37.00
C GLY A 493 -5.32 13.70 36.51
N ASP A 494 -5.06 12.51 37.04
CA ASP A 494 -5.59 11.24 36.56
C ASP A 494 -7.10 11.23 36.35
N LYS A 495 -7.48 10.45 35.35
CA LYS A 495 -8.85 10.23 34.93
C LYS A 495 -9.17 8.75 34.81
N ILE A 496 -10.37 8.41 35.24
CA ILE A 496 -11.01 7.15 34.92
C ILE A 496 -12.01 7.45 33.81
N ASP A 497 -11.74 6.96 32.61
CA ASP A 497 -12.59 7.15 31.45
C ASP A 497 -13.58 6.00 31.31
N LEU A 498 -14.85 6.32 31.53
CA LEU A 498 -15.98 5.42 31.42
C LEU A 498 -16.89 5.80 30.23
N SER A 499 -16.48 6.77 29.42
CA SER A 499 -17.30 7.31 28.33
C SER A 499 -17.56 6.28 27.22
N GLY A 500 -16.81 5.17 27.20
CA GLY A 500 -17.07 4.05 26.30
C GLY A 500 -18.21 3.12 26.77
N ILE A 501 -18.58 3.16 28.05
CA ILE A 501 -19.60 2.28 28.62
C ILE A 501 -20.97 2.97 28.56
N ASP A 502 -21.94 2.32 27.91
CA ASP A 502 -23.33 2.76 27.98
C ASP A 502 -23.89 2.56 29.40
N ALA A 503 -24.09 3.68 30.10
CA ALA A 503 -24.56 3.69 31.46
C ALA A 503 -26.06 3.35 31.60
N ASN A 504 -26.83 3.25 30.51
CA ASN A 504 -28.25 2.89 30.59
C ASN A 504 -28.71 1.96 29.46
N ILE A 505 -28.55 0.66 29.68
CA ILE A 505 -28.93 -0.40 28.73
C ILE A 505 -30.42 -0.41 28.34
N GLY A 506 -31.27 0.31 29.07
CA GLY A 506 -32.70 0.45 28.78
C GLY A 506 -33.03 1.55 27.76
N VAL A 507 -32.05 2.36 27.35
CA VAL A 507 -32.20 3.47 26.42
C VAL A 507 -31.23 3.30 25.26
N SER A 508 -31.66 3.65 24.04
CA SER A 508 -30.80 3.51 22.86
C SER A 508 -29.73 4.59 22.82
N GLY A 509 -28.50 4.20 22.47
CA GLY A 509 -27.34 5.08 22.34
C GLY A 509 -26.35 4.85 23.48
N ASN A 510 -25.33 5.70 23.59
CA ASN A 510 -24.38 5.65 24.71
C ASN A 510 -24.74 6.75 25.73
N GLN A 511 -25.19 6.36 26.93
CA GLN A 511 -25.52 7.32 28.00
C GLN A 511 -24.39 7.47 29.00
N ALA A 512 -24.18 8.70 29.45
CA ALA A 512 -23.21 9.02 30.49
C ALA A 512 -23.68 8.57 31.89
N PHE A 513 -22.72 8.18 32.73
CA PHE A 513 -23.00 7.96 34.14
C PHE A 513 -23.34 9.25 34.89
N ASN A 514 -24.20 9.13 35.89
CA ASN A 514 -24.50 10.12 36.90
C ASN A 514 -23.73 9.80 38.20
N TYR A 515 -22.68 10.58 38.48
CA TYR A 515 -21.89 10.45 39.70
C TYR A 515 -22.66 10.91 40.95
N ILE A 516 -22.93 9.98 41.87
CA ILE A 516 -23.69 10.20 43.12
C ILE A 516 -22.83 10.18 44.40
N GLY A 517 -21.50 10.12 44.25
CA GLY A 517 -20.55 10.11 45.36
C GLY A 517 -20.61 8.82 46.17
N THR A 518 -20.81 8.91 47.49
CA THR A 518 -20.88 7.76 48.40
C THR A 518 -22.31 7.28 48.68
N THR A 519 -23.32 7.94 48.11
CA THR A 519 -24.75 7.61 48.30
C THR A 519 -25.06 6.22 47.76
N ALA A 520 -25.96 5.48 48.42
CA ALA A 520 -26.45 4.20 47.90
C ALA A 520 -27.30 4.38 46.64
N PHE A 521 -27.30 3.37 45.75
CA PHE A 521 -28.11 3.39 44.53
C PHE A 521 -29.59 3.64 44.85
N SER A 522 -30.17 4.62 44.18
CA SER A 522 -31.56 5.05 44.39
C SER A 522 -32.56 4.17 43.62
N GLY A 523 -32.07 3.39 42.66
CA GLY A 523 -32.86 2.60 41.72
C GLY A 523 -33.13 3.33 40.40
N LYS A 524 -32.27 4.28 40.05
CA LYS A 524 -32.20 4.87 38.72
C LYS A 524 -31.03 4.22 37.99
N ALA A 525 -31.20 3.93 36.70
CA ALA A 525 -30.09 3.53 35.85
C ALA A 525 -29.06 4.67 35.74
N ALA A 526 -27.87 4.32 35.24
CA ALA A 526 -26.72 5.19 35.06
C ALA A 526 -26.17 5.79 36.37
N GLU A 527 -26.29 5.13 37.51
CA GLU A 527 -25.71 5.64 38.75
C GLU A 527 -24.28 5.13 38.95
N LEU A 528 -23.36 6.05 39.25
CA LEU A 528 -21.95 5.76 39.56
C LEU A 528 -21.61 6.24 40.96
N ARG A 529 -21.06 5.34 41.78
CA ARG A 529 -20.69 5.64 43.17
C ARG A 529 -19.34 5.03 43.53
N TYR A 530 -18.83 5.39 44.71
CA TYR A 530 -17.66 4.75 45.28
C TYR A 530 -17.82 4.45 46.77
N VAL A 531 -17.02 3.51 47.26
CA VAL A 531 -16.84 3.17 48.67
C VAL A 531 -15.35 3.27 49.00
N LYS A 532 -15.02 4.11 49.97
CA LYS A 532 -13.65 4.30 50.45
C LYS A 532 -13.43 3.47 51.72
N GLY A 533 -12.45 2.59 51.66
CA GLY A 533 -11.91 1.82 52.77
C GLY A 533 -10.77 2.55 53.49
N ALA A 534 -9.97 1.79 54.26
CA ALA A 534 -8.85 2.34 55.02
C ALA A 534 -7.58 2.49 54.16
N SER A 535 -7.37 1.57 53.24
CA SER A 535 -6.23 1.49 52.32
C SER A 535 -6.66 1.55 50.85
N GLU A 536 -7.95 1.48 50.57
CA GLU A 536 -8.46 1.20 49.24
C GLU A 536 -9.73 1.99 48.92
N THR A 537 -10.07 2.08 47.63
CA THR A 537 -11.34 2.62 47.16
C THR A 537 -11.91 1.71 46.07
N THR A 538 -13.21 1.41 46.13
CA THR A 538 -13.91 0.66 45.06
C THR A 538 -15.00 1.51 44.44
N ILE A 539 -15.02 1.54 43.11
CA ILE A 539 -16.00 2.25 42.28
C ILE A 539 -17.03 1.23 41.80
N TYR A 540 -18.30 1.62 41.75
CA TYR A 540 -19.41 0.77 41.36
C TYR A 540 -20.37 1.52 40.42
N GLY A 541 -20.85 0.84 39.39
CA GLY A 541 -21.95 1.31 38.55
C GLY A 541 -23.20 0.43 38.62
N ASP A 542 -24.35 1.07 38.48
CA ASP A 542 -25.66 0.47 38.24
C ASP A 542 -26.20 1.03 36.92
N VAL A 543 -26.21 0.22 35.87
CA VAL A 543 -26.62 0.61 34.52
C VAL A 543 -28.08 0.31 34.20
N ASN A 544 -28.79 -0.41 35.06
CA ASN A 544 -30.17 -0.86 34.79
C ASN A 544 -31.19 -0.43 35.86
N GLY A 545 -30.74 0.17 36.96
CA GLY A 545 -31.56 0.71 38.04
C GLY A 545 -32.10 -0.36 39.00
N ASP A 546 -31.60 -1.58 38.97
CA ASP A 546 -32.04 -2.67 39.85
C ASP A 546 -31.39 -2.63 41.25
N LYS A 547 -30.51 -1.63 41.49
CA LYS A 547 -29.73 -1.41 42.72
C LYS A 547 -28.63 -2.44 42.97
N LYS A 548 -28.30 -3.26 41.99
CA LYS A 548 -27.12 -4.11 42.03
C LYS A 548 -25.95 -3.44 41.33
N ILE A 549 -24.78 -3.99 41.59
CA ILE A 549 -23.54 -3.55 40.96
C ILE A 549 -23.42 -4.32 39.66
N ASP A 550 -23.28 -3.61 38.55
CA ASP A 550 -23.10 -4.19 37.22
C ASP A 550 -21.63 -4.24 36.81
N PHE A 551 -20.80 -3.31 37.31
CA PHE A 551 -19.35 -3.29 37.13
C PHE A 551 -18.64 -2.70 38.35
N ALA A 552 -17.36 -3.03 38.54
CA ALA A 552 -16.58 -2.51 39.66
C ALA A 552 -15.13 -2.25 39.26
N ILE A 553 -14.53 -1.17 39.76
CA ILE A 553 -13.09 -0.87 39.59
C ILE A 553 -12.48 -0.72 40.98
N TYR A 554 -11.29 -1.29 41.19
CA TYR A 554 -10.57 -1.20 42.45
C TYR A 554 -9.39 -0.22 42.32
N LEU A 555 -9.23 0.64 43.33
CA LEU A 555 -8.05 1.49 43.51
C LEU A 555 -7.29 0.97 44.73
N ASP A 556 -6.00 0.70 44.59
CA ASP A 556 -5.12 0.25 45.68
C ASP A 556 -4.70 1.40 46.61
N ASP A 557 -5.50 2.46 46.66
CA ASP A 557 -5.31 3.62 47.49
C ASP A 557 -6.65 4.12 48.04
N ALA A 558 -6.62 4.65 49.27
CA ALA A 558 -7.77 5.24 49.93
C ALA A 558 -8.07 6.65 49.38
N VAL A 559 -8.55 6.74 48.15
CA VAL A 559 -8.84 8.00 47.45
C VAL A 559 -10.28 8.47 47.68
N SER A 560 -10.45 9.75 48.02
CA SER A 560 -11.78 10.38 48.03
C SER A 560 -12.10 10.89 46.62
N LEU A 561 -12.99 10.20 45.91
CA LEU A 561 -13.29 10.51 44.52
C LEU A 561 -14.24 11.71 44.38
N GLN A 562 -14.12 12.43 43.27
CA GLN A 562 -14.99 13.52 42.87
C GLN A 562 -15.34 13.43 41.39
N LYS A 563 -16.44 14.07 40.97
CA LYS A 563 -16.93 14.00 39.57
C LYS A 563 -15.86 14.33 38.54
N GLY A 564 -14.98 15.31 38.83
CA GLY A 564 -13.92 15.74 37.91
C GLY A 564 -12.79 14.72 37.69
N TYR A 565 -12.81 13.56 38.36
CA TYR A 565 -11.88 12.45 38.12
C TYR A 565 -12.39 11.45 37.10
N PHE A 566 -13.58 11.68 36.56
CA PHE A 566 -14.19 10.80 35.58
C PHE A 566 -14.40 11.52 34.25
N ILE A 567 -14.21 10.80 33.16
CA ILE A 567 -14.75 11.15 31.84
C ILE A 567 -15.99 10.26 31.66
N LEU A 568 -17.17 10.87 31.56
CA LEU A 568 -18.48 10.21 31.63
C LEU A 568 -19.33 10.48 30.41
#